data_AF-A0A7Y6ZE80-F1
#
_entry.id   AF-A0A7Y6ZE80-F1
#
_cell.length_a   1.000
_cell.length_b   1.000
_cell.length_c   1.000
_cell.angle_alpha   90.00
_cell.angle_beta   90.00
_cell.angle_gamma   90.00
#
_symmetry.space_group_name_H-M   'P 1'
#
loop_
_entity.id
_entity.type
_entity.pdbx_description
1 polymer ?
#
loop_
_entity_poly.entity_id
_entity_poly.type
_entity_poly.pdbx_seq_one_letter_code
_entity_poly.pdbx_strand_id
1 'polypeptide(L)'
;MTDLFKALCLALVSLPLPLSAQEPPLQLYSGTYRAGSDGYHVSFQLTGNRVELTVGTHNCLGQMTGTLMQDQLGNYVIMDDEYDTTQCLIALRPNAQSATQGSFDLDQGPGCTYHHGASCQFSIGNLQLQPGS
;
A
#
# COMPACT_ATOMS: atom_id res chain seq x y z
N MET A 1 48.35 -13.64 -45.62
CA MET A 1 47.28 -12.68 -45.24
C MET A 1 46.02 -13.45 -44.91
N THR A 2 45.95 -14.07 -43.75
CA THR A 2 44.73 -14.71 -43.18
C THR A 2 45.19 -15.22 -41.83
N ASP A 3 44.74 -14.60 -40.73
CA ASP A 3 44.68 -15.18 -39.36
C ASP A 3 44.62 -14.12 -38.24
N LEU A 4 44.07 -12.93 -38.52
CA LEU A 4 43.84 -11.92 -37.46
C LEU A 4 42.36 -11.61 -37.18
N PHE A 5 41.42 -12.25 -37.89
CA PHE A 5 40.00 -11.86 -37.84
C PHE A 5 39.09 -12.74 -36.97
N LYS A 6 39.58 -13.85 -36.39
CA LYS A 6 38.75 -14.78 -35.61
C LYS A 6 38.80 -14.59 -34.09
N ALA A 7 39.70 -13.77 -33.56
CA ALA A 7 39.90 -13.65 -32.12
C ALA A 7 39.03 -12.58 -31.42
N LEU A 8 38.21 -11.81 -32.16
CA LEU A 8 37.51 -10.65 -31.58
C LEU A 8 36.03 -10.88 -31.23
N CYS A 9 35.46 -12.05 -31.51
CA CYS A 9 34.01 -12.28 -31.35
C CYS A 9 33.60 -13.07 -30.09
N LEU A 10 34.51 -13.43 -29.20
CA LEU A 10 34.21 -14.28 -28.03
C LEU A 10 34.44 -13.62 -26.65
N ALA A 11 34.69 -12.31 -26.60
CA ALA A 11 34.85 -11.57 -25.34
C ALA A 11 33.60 -10.76 -24.94
N LEU A 12 32.41 -11.21 -25.33
CA LEU A 12 31.11 -10.63 -24.91
C LEU A 12 30.30 -11.60 -24.04
N VAL A 13 30.99 -12.53 -23.37
CA VAL A 13 30.34 -13.41 -22.40
C VAL A 13 30.48 -12.79 -21.01
N SER A 14 29.33 -12.58 -20.37
CA SER A 14 29.15 -12.36 -18.92
C SER A 14 29.68 -11.03 -18.35
N LEU A 15 29.13 -9.90 -18.80
CA LEU A 15 28.87 -8.84 -17.82
C LEU A 15 27.73 -9.34 -16.92
N PRO A 16 27.94 -9.56 -15.61
CA PRO A 16 26.83 -9.81 -14.71
C PRO A 16 25.93 -8.58 -14.79
N LEU A 17 24.73 -8.75 -15.35
CA LEU A 17 23.67 -7.77 -15.18
C LEU A 17 23.62 -7.45 -13.67
N PRO A 18 23.70 -6.18 -13.25
CA PRO A 18 23.48 -5.86 -11.86
C PRO A 18 22.10 -6.42 -11.54
N LEU A 19 22.09 -7.46 -10.70
CA LEU A 19 20.88 -8.01 -10.13
C LEU A 19 20.23 -6.80 -9.46
N SER A 20 19.23 -6.20 -10.12
CA SER A 20 18.51 -5.05 -9.59
C SER A 20 18.12 -5.46 -8.19
N ALA A 21 18.68 -4.78 -7.18
CA ALA A 21 18.35 -5.03 -5.80
C ALA A 21 16.84 -4.85 -5.71
N GLN A 22 16.11 -5.95 -5.67
CA GLN A 22 14.67 -5.92 -5.55
C GLN A 22 14.44 -5.28 -4.19
N GLU A 23 13.94 -4.05 -4.20
CA GLU A 23 13.69 -3.31 -2.97
C GLU A 23 12.85 -4.21 -2.06
N PRO A 24 13.24 -4.38 -0.79
CA PRO A 24 12.51 -5.26 0.10
C PRO A 24 11.04 -4.84 0.12
N PRO A 25 10.10 -5.81 0.15
CA PRO A 25 8.68 -5.49 0.16
C PRO A 25 8.41 -4.52 1.31
N LEU A 26 7.68 -3.46 1.00
CA LEU A 26 7.43 -2.37 1.94
C LEU A 26 6.66 -2.94 3.14
N GLN A 27 7.30 -2.99 4.32
CA GLN A 27 6.73 -3.58 5.53
C GLN A 27 5.97 -2.54 6.36
N LEU A 28 4.76 -2.91 6.81
CA LEU A 28 4.00 -2.16 7.79
C LEU A 28 4.35 -2.65 9.21
N TYR A 29 4.64 -1.70 10.11
CA TYR A 29 4.95 -1.97 11.52
C TYR A 29 3.79 -1.54 12.42
N SER A 30 3.66 -2.11 13.62
CA SER A 30 2.68 -1.60 14.58
C SER A 30 2.96 -0.13 14.90
N GLY A 31 1.90 0.68 15.00
CA GLY A 31 1.99 2.13 15.19
C GLY A 31 0.74 2.86 14.70
N THR A 32 0.68 4.16 14.97
CA THR A 32 -0.31 5.05 14.36
C THR A 32 0.22 5.57 13.04
N TYR A 33 -0.66 5.77 12.09
CA TYR A 33 -0.35 6.29 10.78
C TYR A 33 -1.43 7.28 10.39
N ARG A 34 -1.03 8.38 9.73
CA ARG A 34 -1.94 9.49 9.45
C ARG A 34 -1.65 10.07 8.08
N ALA A 35 -2.70 10.45 7.39
CA ALA A 35 -2.63 11.28 6.21
C ALA A 35 -3.81 12.25 6.19
N GLY A 36 -3.65 13.38 5.52
CA GLY A 36 -4.73 14.34 5.41
C GLY A 36 -4.36 15.52 4.55
N SER A 37 -5.39 16.23 4.13
CA SER A 37 -5.36 17.51 3.42
C SER A 37 -6.57 18.33 3.86
N ASP A 38 -6.77 19.53 3.33
CA ASP A 38 -7.90 20.37 3.75
C ASP A 38 -9.25 19.65 3.64
N GLY A 39 -9.90 19.50 4.81
CA GLY A 39 -11.15 18.79 5.06
C GLY A 39 -11.19 17.30 4.68
N TYR A 40 -10.03 16.66 4.71
CA TYR A 40 -9.88 15.21 4.61
C TYR A 40 -8.81 14.72 5.59
N HIS A 41 -9.12 13.70 6.40
CA HIS A 41 -8.13 13.05 7.25
C HIS A 41 -8.38 11.54 7.32
N VAL A 42 -7.29 10.79 7.38
CA VAL A 42 -7.29 9.38 7.70
C VAL A 42 -6.27 9.12 8.80
N SER A 43 -6.67 8.29 9.76
CA SER A 43 -5.76 7.70 10.72
C SER A 43 -5.99 6.20 10.76
N PHE A 44 -4.91 5.42 10.72
CA PHE A 44 -4.96 3.99 11.01
C PHE A 44 -4.01 3.64 12.15
N GLN A 45 -4.50 2.89 13.12
CA GLN A 45 -3.70 2.32 14.21
C GLN A 45 -3.51 0.85 13.95
N LEU A 46 -2.25 0.39 13.83
CA LEU A 46 -1.90 -1.03 13.65
C LEU A 46 -1.30 -1.58 14.93
N THR A 47 -1.85 -2.66 15.47
CA THR A 47 -1.32 -3.39 16.63
C THR A 47 -1.26 -4.89 16.30
N GLY A 48 -0.06 -5.41 16.03
CA GLY A 48 0.08 -6.73 15.41
C GLY A 48 -0.51 -6.70 14.00
N ASN A 49 -1.57 -7.48 13.76
CA ASN A 49 -2.39 -7.45 12.53
C ASN A 49 -3.74 -6.71 12.71
N ARG A 50 -4.02 -6.17 13.90
CA ARG A 50 -5.27 -5.48 14.20
C ARG A 50 -5.22 -4.04 13.71
N VAL A 51 -6.26 -3.59 13.00
CA VAL A 51 -6.35 -2.22 12.48
C VAL A 51 -7.59 -1.51 13.01
N GLU A 52 -7.40 -0.31 13.57
CA GLU A 52 -8.46 0.68 13.78
C GLU A 52 -8.28 1.81 12.75
N LEU A 53 -9.20 1.91 11.79
CA LEU A 53 -9.21 2.94 10.75
C LEU A 53 -10.27 4.00 11.09
N THR A 54 -9.89 5.27 11.03
CA THR A 54 -10.81 6.40 11.06
C THR A 54 -10.59 7.22 9.80
N VAL A 55 -11.69 7.57 9.13
CA VAL A 55 -11.71 8.43 7.95
C VAL A 55 -12.66 9.57 8.21
N GLY A 56 -12.20 10.80 8.01
CA GLY A 56 -13.06 11.98 8.01
C GLY A 56 -12.94 12.74 6.70
N THR A 57 -14.07 13.10 6.13
CA THR A 57 -14.20 14.04 5.02
C THR A 57 -15.05 15.22 5.47
N HIS A 58 -15.21 16.24 4.63
CA HIS A 58 -16.12 17.36 4.89
C HIS A 58 -17.54 16.92 5.29
N ASN A 59 -18.03 15.79 4.76
CA ASN A 59 -19.41 15.35 4.91
C ASN A 59 -19.54 13.93 5.49
N CYS A 60 -18.45 13.36 5.99
CA CYS A 60 -18.42 12.00 6.50
C CYS A 60 -17.45 11.88 7.67
N LEU A 61 -17.83 11.09 8.67
CA LEU A 61 -16.91 10.49 9.61
C LEU A 61 -17.21 9.00 9.66
N GLY A 62 -16.24 8.18 9.23
CA GLY A 62 -16.32 6.73 9.22
C GLY A 62 -15.25 6.12 10.13
N GLN A 63 -15.59 5.01 10.77
CA GLN A 63 -14.67 4.21 11.56
C GLN A 63 -14.86 2.74 11.20
N MET A 64 -13.75 2.03 11.07
CA MET A 64 -13.74 0.61 10.77
C MET A 64 -12.69 -0.05 11.67
N THR A 65 -13.00 -1.23 12.18
CA THR A 65 -12.00 -2.08 12.82
C THR A 65 -11.89 -3.38 12.06
N GLY A 66 -10.67 -3.86 11.87
CA GLY A 66 -10.45 -5.00 11.01
C GLY A 66 -9.10 -5.66 11.22
N THR A 67 -8.78 -6.57 10.31
CA THR A 67 -7.53 -7.31 10.29
C THR A 67 -6.76 -7.00 9.02
N LEU A 68 -5.48 -6.64 9.17
CA LEU A 68 -4.54 -6.47 8.08
C LEU A 68 -4.09 -7.82 7.55
N MET A 69 -4.23 -8.00 6.24
CA MET A 69 -3.76 -9.17 5.50
C MET A 69 -2.95 -8.71 4.29
N GLN A 70 -2.19 -9.62 3.70
CA GLN A 70 -1.49 -9.39 2.44
C GLN A 70 -2.07 -10.30 1.36
N ASP A 71 -2.38 -9.75 0.20
CA ASP A 71 -2.82 -10.53 -0.96
C ASP A 71 -1.65 -11.23 -1.67
N GLN A 72 -1.95 -12.05 -2.68
CA GLN A 72 -0.93 -12.78 -3.44
C GLN A 72 -0.02 -11.88 -4.28
N LEU A 73 -0.43 -10.62 -4.51
CA LEU A 73 0.31 -9.62 -5.28
C LEU A 73 1.16 -8.72 -4.37
N GLY A 74 1.11 -8.94 -3.05
CA GLY A 74 1.85 -8.16 -2.06
C GLY A 74 1.14 -6.88 -1.61
N ASN A 75 -0.09 -6.62 -2.05
CA ASN A 75 -0.88 -5.50 -1.54
C ASN A 75 -1.39 -5.82 -0.14
N TYR A 76 -1.53 -4.81 0.70
CA TYR A 76 -2.19 -4.98 1.98
C TYR A 76 -3.69 -4.74 1.84
N VAL A 77 -4.47 -5.48 2.61
CA VAL A 77 -5.92 -5.34 2.68
C VAL A 77 -6.33 -5.34 4.13
N ILE A 78 -7.14 -4.37 4.53
CA ILE A 78 -7.84 -4.39 5.82
C ILE A 78 -9.20 -4.99 5.57
N MET A 79 -9.47 -6.11 6.22
CA MET A 79 -10.77 -6.77 6.22
C MET A 79 -11.52 -6.39 7.47
N ASP A 80 -12.71 -5.81 7.29
CA ASP A 80 -13.64 -5.48 8.36
C ASP A 80 -13.94 -6.71 9.23
N ASP A 81 -14.11 -6.55 10.54
CA ASP A 81 -14.52 -7.65 11.42
C ASP A 81 -15.92 -8.16 11.11
N GLU A 82 -16.77 -7.27 10.60
CA GLU A 82 -18.12 -7.59 10.17
C GLU A 82 -18.16 -8.00 8.70
N TYR A 83 -17.04 -8.44 8.10
CA TYR A 83 -16.96 -8.76 6.66
C TYR A 83 -18.05 -9.70 6.16
N ASP A 84 -18.50 -10.68 6.96
CA ASP A 84 -19.58 -11.60 6.60
C ASP A 84 -20.91 -10.88 6.29
N THR A 85 -21.13 -9.70 6.85
CA THR A 85 -22.32 -8.87 6.63
C THR A 85 -22.03 -7.67 5.74
N THR A 86 -20.86 -7.03 5.88
CA THR A 86 -20.53 -5.76 5.20
C THR A 86 -19.85 -5.97 3.86
N GLN A 87 -19.11 -7.07 3.72
CA GLN A 87 -18.17 -7.32 2.64
C GLN A 87 -17.15 -6.19 2.43
N CYS A 88 -16.94 -5.33 3.45
CA CYS A 88 -16.09 -4.15 3.35
C CYS A 88 -14.60 -4.53 3.42
N LEU A 89 -13.84 -4.05 2.44
CA LEU A 89 -12.39 -4.19 2.36
C LEU A 89 -11.78 -2.82 2.07
N ILE A 90 -10.65 -2.52 2.70
CA ILE A 90 -9.84 -1.35 2.36
C ILE A 90 -8.50 -1.83 1.83
N ALA A 91 -8.18 -1.51 0.58
CA ALA A 91 -6.90 -1.84 -0.01
C ALA A 91 -5.87 -0.76 0.33
N LEU A 92 -4.68 -1.17 0.80
CA LEU A 92 -3.49 -0.32 0.83
C LEU A 92 -2.48 -0.83 -0.20
N ARG A 93 -2.31 -0.05 -1.27
CA ARG A 93 -1.37 -0.36 -2.34
C ARG A 93 -0.09 0.43 -2.14
N PRO A 94 1.09 -0.19 -2.07
CA PRO A 94 2.34 0.56 -2.03
C PRO A 94 2.42 1.52 -3.24
N ASN A 95 2.63 2.81 -2.96
CA ASN A 95 2.76 3.81 -4.00
C ASN A 95 4.21 3.83 -4.50
N ALA A 96 4.47 3.10 -5.59
CA ALA A 96 5.80 2.98 -6.22
C ALA A 96 6.33 4.29 -6.82
N GLN A 97 5.50 5.33 -6.92
CA GLN A 97 5.86 6.64 -7.48
C GLN A 97 6.28 7.64 -6.40
N SER A 98 6.09 7.32 -5.11
CA SER A 98 6.55 8.17 -4.03
C SER A 98 8.02 7.89 -3.70
N ALA A 99 8.85 8.93 -3.75
CA ALA A 99 10.27 8.85 -3.38
C ALA A 99 10.51 8.56 -1.89
N THR A 100 9.45 8.51 -1.08
CA THR A 100 9.49 8.15 0.33
C THR A 100 9.02 6.71 0.53
N GLN A 101 9.90 5.88 1.08
CA GLN A 101 9.52 4.60 1.65
C GLN A 101 8.36 4.82 2.65
N GLY A 102 7.30 4.03 2.54
CA GLY A 102 6.11 4.19 3.38
C GLY A 102 4.98 5.00 2.75
N SER A 103 4.93 5.16 1.43
CA SER A 103 3.73 5.73 0.80
C SER A 103 2.76 4.65 0.32
N PHE A 104 1.47 4.84 0.58
CA PHE A 104 0.41 3.91 0.16
C PHE A 104 -0.78 4.66 -0.44
N ASP A 105 -1.40 4.07 -1.44
CA ASP A 105 -2.72 4.49 -1.91
C ASP A 105 -3.78 3.68 -1.16
N LEU A 106 -4.74 4.39 -0.55
CA LEU A 106 -5.89 3.78 0.12
C LEU A 106 -7.08 3.80 -0.83
N ASP A 107 -7.71 2.65 -1.00
CA ASP A 107 -8.90 2.52 -1.83
C ASP A 107 -9.98 1.76 -1.07
N GLN A 108 -11.18 2.32 -1.05
CA GLN A 108 -12.34 1.65 -0.49
C GLN A 108 -12.84 0.61 -1.50
N GLY A 109 -12.75 -0.66 -1.12
CA GLY A 109 -13.29 -1.78 -1.87
C GLY A 109 -14.82 -1.85 -1.82
N PRO A 110 -15.42 -2.91 -2.40
CA PRO A 110 -16.86 -3.13 -2.37
C PRO A 110 -17.41 -3.21 -0.93
N GLY A 111 -18.72 -2.98 -0.76
CA GLY A 111 -19.43 -3.22 0.51
C GLY A 111 -19.40 -2.08 1.55
N CYS A 112 -18.36 -1.26 1.55
CA CYS A 112 -18.15 -0.23 2.58
C CYS A 112 -19.16 0.94 2.55
N THR A 113 -19.83 1.19 1.42
CA THR A 113 -20.88 2.21 1.30
C THR A 113 -22.14 1.89 2.11
N TYR A 114 -22.37 0.63 2.45
CA TYR A 114 -23.53 0.20 3.24
C TYR A 114 -23.40 0.57 4.73
N HIS A 115 -22.17 0.64 5.27
CA HIS A 115 -21.93 0.89 6.70
C HIS A 115 -21.71 2.36 7.07
N HIS A 116 -21.19 3.17 6.15
CA HIS A 116 -20.83 4.57 6.44
C HIS A 116 -21.64 5.59 5.62
N GLY A 117 -22.55 5.12 4.77
CA GLY A 117 -23.29 5.94 3.82
C GLY A 117 -22.45 6.32 2.60
N ALA A 118 -23.12 6.65 1.49
CA ALA A 118 -22.48 7.00 0.22
C ALA A 118 -21.50 8.20 0.33
N SER A 119 -21.65 9.03 1.37
CA SER A 119 -20.82 10.21 1.63
C SER A 119 -19.41 9.87 2.14
N CYS A 120 -19.15 8.61 2.48
CA CYS A 120 -17.87 8.13 2.99
C CYS A 120 -17.02 7.38 1.95
N GLN A 121 -17.35 7.47 0.66
CA GLN A 121 -16.49 6.93 -0.38
C GLN A 121 -15.20 7.75 -0.48
N PHE A 122 -14.04 7.07 -0.39
CA PHE A 122 -12.74 7.71 -0.50
C PHE A 122 -11.76 6.87 -1.32
N SER A 123 -10.86 7.57 -2.01
CA SER A 123 -9.64 7.02 -2.59
C SER A 123 -8.56 8.07 -2.38
N ILE A 124 -7.53 7.73 -1.61
CA ILE A 124 -6.43 8.65 -1.32
C ILE A 124 -5.20 8.18 -2.07
N GLY A 125 -4.64 9.08 -2.87
CA GLY A 125 -3.28 8.92 -3.37
C GLY A 125 -2.26 9.39 -2.33
N ASN A 126 -1.20 8.61 -2.15
CA ASN A 126 0.01 9.01 -1.43
C ASN A 126 -0.21 9.33 0.08
N LEU A 127 -0.70 8.34 0.85
CA LEU A 127 -0.56 8.38 2.30
C LEU A 127 0.90 8.23 2.68
N GLN A 128 1.51 9.28 3.22
CA GLN A 128 2.78 9.15 3.90
C GLN A 128 2.58 8.51 5.27
N LEU A 129 3.08 7.29 5.41
CA LEU A 129 3.04 6.56 6.65
C LEU A 129 4.16 7.01 7.56
N GLN A 130 3.85 7.93 8.46
CA GLN A 130 4.72 8.26 9.57
C GLN A 130 4.41 7.31 10.73
N PRO A 131 5.39 6.58 11.28
CA PRO A 131 5.22 5.86 12.53
C PRO A 131 4.85 6.85 13.63
N GLY A 132 3.67 6.68 14.23
CA GLY A 132 3.24 7.45 15.39
C GLY A 132 4.14 7.14 16.60
N SER A 133 4.61 8.21 17.25
CA SER A 133 5.39 8.20 18.49
C SER A 133 4.59 7.70 19.69
#